data_AF-A0A7M4DXV1-F1
#
_entry.id   AF-A0A7M4DXV1-F1
#
_cell.length_a   1.000
_cell.length_b   1.000
_cell.length_c   1.000
_cell.angle_alpha   90.00
_cell.angle_beta   90.00
_cell.angle_gamma   90.00
#
_symmetry.space_group_name_H-M   'P 1'
#
loop_
_entity.id
_entity.type
_entity.pdbx_description
1 polymer ?
#
loop_
_entity_poly.entity_id
_entity_poly.type
_entity_poly.pdbx_seq_one_letter_code
_entity_poly.pdbx_strand_id
1 'polypeptide(L)'
;MKFQYKEDHPFEYRKKEGEKIRKKYPDRVPVIVEKAPKARVPDLDKRKYLVPSDLTVGQFYFLIRKRIHLRPEDALFFFVNNTIPPTSATMGQLYEDNHEEDYFLYVAYSDESVYGK
;
A
#
# COMPACT_ATOMS: atom_id res chain seq x y z
N MET A 1 -7.77 -6.21 -7.52
CA MET A 1 -8.34 -4.85 -7.29
C MET A 1 -8.07 -3.95 -8.49
N LYS A 2 -9.01 -3.07 -8.88
CA LYS A 2 -8.67 -1.91 -9.72
C LYS A 2 -8.24 -0.77 -8.80
N PHE A 3 -7.04 -0.25 -9.01
CA PHE A 3 -6.52 0.91 -8.28
C PHE A 3 -6.81 2.18 -9.07
N GLN A 4 -7.43 3.16 -8.45
CA GLN A 4 -7.76 4.44 -9.09
C GLN A 4 -6.48 5.14 -9.58
N TYR A 5 -5.36 5.02 -8.86
CA TYR A 5 -4.07 5.53 -9.30
C TYR A 5 -3.65 5.05 -10.69
N LYS A 6 -3.97 3.79 -11.05
CA LYS A 6 -3.66 3.22 -12.37
C LYS A 6 -4.58 3.71 -13.47
N GLU A 7 -5.81 4.09 -13.13
CA GLU A 7 -6.78 4.70 -14.06
C GLU A 7 -6.43 6.18 -14.28
N ASP A 8 -6.02 6.89 -13.23
CA ASP A 8 -5.64 8.30 -13.28
C ASP A 8 -4.30 8.51 -14.02
N HIS A 9 -3.41 7.51 -14.01
CA HIS A 9 -2.05 7.62 -14.54
C HIS A 9 -1.70 6.47 -15.50
N PRO A 10 -1.40 6.77 -16.78
CA PRO A 10 -0.93 5.78 -17.75
C PRO A 10 0.31 5.02 -17.26
N PHE A 11 0.47 3.78 -17.72
CA PHE A 11 1.58 2.91 -17.30
C PHE A 11 2.96 3.55 -17.50
N GLU A 12 3.22 4.15 -18.66
CA GLU A 12 4.49 4.81 -18.97
C GLU A 12 4.83 5.94 -17.99
N TYR A 13 3.82 6.69 -17.57
CA TYR A 13 4.00 7.73 -16.55
C TYR A 13 4.39 7.10 -15.21
N ARG A 14 3.64 6.09 -14.76
CA ARG A 14 3.90 5.40 -13.49
C ARG A 14 5.28 4.77 -13.48
N LYS A 15 5.66 4.05 -14.54
CA LYS A 15 6.97 3.39 -14.66
C LYS A 15 8.13 4.38 -14.60
N LYS A 16 8.04 5.50 -15.35
CA LYS A 16 9.05 6.55 -15.32
C LYS A 16 9.18 7.19 -13.93
N GLU A 17 8.06 7.39 -13.24
CA GLU A 17 8.05 7.93 -11.89
C GLU A 17 8.64 6.94 -10.87
N GLY A 18 8.21 5.68 -10.93
CA GLY A 18 8.67 4.58 -10.09
C GLY A 18 10.18 4.34 -10.22
N GLU A 19 10.70 4.31 -11.44
CA GLU A 19 12.12 4.16 -11.69
C GLU A 19 12.91 5.36 -11.11
N LYS A 20 12.43 6.58 -11.33
CA LYS A 20 13.06 7.81 -10.80
C LYS A 20 13.08 7.82 -9.27
N ILE A 21 11.98 7.44 -8.61
CA ILE A 21 11.91 7.47 -7.14
C ILE A 21 12.78 6.38 -6.52
N ARG A 22 12.83 5.18 -7.11
CA ARG A 22 13.71 4.09 -6.68
C ARG A 22 15.19 4.45 -6.82
N LYS A 23 15.59 5.09 -7.92
CA LYS A 23 16.97 5.60 -8.08
C LYS A 23 17.31 6.69 -7.07
N LYS A 24 16.36 7.56 -6.74
CA LYS A 24 16.57 8.68 -5.81
C LYS A 24 16.61 8.23 -4.34
N TYR A 25 15.83 7.21 -3.99
CA TYR A 25 15.71 6.71 -2.61
C TYR A 25 15.79 5.17 -2.61
N PRO A 26 17.01 4.60 -2.76
CA PRO A 26 17.20 3.15 -2.90
C PRO A 26 16.70 2.37 -1.66
N ASP A 27 16.88 2.94 -0.47
CA ASP A 27 16.49 2.32 0.80
C ASP A 27 15.01 2.50 1.15
N ARG A 28 14.19 2.96 0.20
CA ARG A 28 12.78 3.21 0.42
C ARG A 28 11.88 2.63 -0.66
N VAL A 29 10.78 2.07 -0.19
CA VAL A 29 9.74 1.44 -0.98
C VAL A 29 8.67 2.46 -1.35
N PRO A 30 8.42 2.70 -2.66
CA PRO A 30 7.28 3.49 -3.11
C PRO A 30 6.01 2.62 -3.05
N VAL A 31 5.02 3.08 -2.28
CA VAL A 31 3.77 2.34 -2.02
C VAL A 31 2.57 3.20 -2.43
N ILE A 32 1.66 2.60 -3.18
CA ILE A 32 0.32 3.12 -3.45
C ILE A 32 -0.66 2.44 -2.50
N VAL A 33 -1.32 3.21 -1.66
CA VAL A 33 -2.30 2.75 -0.68
C VAL A 33 -3.67 3.32 -1.02
N GLU A 34 -4.65 2.44 -1.23
CA GLU A 34 -6.02 2.83 -1.55
C GLU A 34 -7.06 2.04 -0.75
N LYS A 35 -8.19 2.68 -0.47
CA LYS A 35 -9.31 2.04 0.21
C LYS A 35 -9.96 1.03 -0.73
N ALA A 36 -10.30 -0.15 -0.23
CA ALA A 36 -11.10 -1.10 -0.99
C ALA A 36 -12.51 -0.51 -1.26
N PRO A 37 -13.11 -0.72 -2.46
CA PRO A 37 -14.34 -0.01 -2.86
C PRO A 37 -15.55 -0.13 -1.92
N LYS A 38 -15.65 -1.23 -1.17
CA LYS A 38 -16.77 -1.49 -0.26
C LYS A 38 -16.43 -1.30 1.23
N ALA A 39 -15.20 -0.90 1.54
CA ALA A 39 -14.75 -0.79 2.91
C ALA A 39 -15.40 0.41 3.62
N ARG A 40 -15.81 0.22 4.86
CA ARG A 40 -16.50 1.22 5.69
C ARG A 40 -15.54 1.93 6.66
N VAL A 41 -14.32 2.15 6.19
CA VAL A 41 -13.26 2.88 6.92
C VAL A 41 -13.04 4.26 6.32
N PRO A 42 -12.50 5.22 7.11
CA PRO A 42 -12.21 6.56 6.60
C PRO A 42 -11.20 6.54 5.44
N ASP A 43 -11.30 7.56 4.59
CA ASP A 43 -10.40 7.76 3.46
C ASP A 43 -9.04 8.31 3.89
N LEU A 44 -8.01 7.98 3.11
CA LEU A 44 -6.68 8.57 3.25
C LEU A 44 -6.62 9.93 2.55
N ASP A 45 -5.94 10.89 3.19
CA ASP A 45 -5.60 12.19 2.60
C ASP A 45 -4.64 12.05 1.41
N LYS A 46 -3.72 11.08 1.51
CA LYS A 46 -2.70 10.79 0.51
C LYS A 46 -2.63 9.30 0.23
N ARG A 47 -2.51 8.96 -1.05
CA ARG A 47 -2.42 7.57 -1.53
C ARG A 47 -0.97 7.12 -1.76
N LYS A 48 -0.02 8.04 -1.88
CA LYS A 48 1.38 7.75 -2.23
C LYS A 48 2.28 7.87 -1.01
N TYR A 49 3.04 6.82 -0.73
CA TYR A 49 3.95 6.74 0.41
C TYR A 49 5.35 6.32 -0.03
N LEU A 50 6.35 6.80 0.70
CA LEU A 50 7.73 6.38 0.53
C LEU A 50 8.25 5.87 1.87
N VAL A 51 8.25 4.55 2.01
CA VAL A 51 8.38 3.85 3.29
C VAL A 51 9.78 3.24 3.41
N PRO A 52 10.45 3.30 4.57
CA PRO A 52 11.73 2.60 4.76
C PRO A 52 11.60 1.09 4.50
N SER A 53 12.59 0.50 3.84
CA SER A 53 12.56 -0.93 3.48
C SER A 53 12.58 -1.87 4.70
N ASP A 54 13.15 -1.43 5.82
CA ASP A 54 13.27 -2.17 7.09
C ASP A 54 12.01 -2.07 7.96
N LEU A 55 11.10 -1.14 7.66
CA LEU A 55 9.84 -0.97 8.38
C LEU A 55 8.97 -2.22 8.21
N THR A 56 8.39 -2.73 9.29
CA THR A 56 7.53 -3.92 9.20
C THR A 56 6.12 -3.59 8.72
N VAL A 57 5.45 -4.55 8.11
CA VAL A 57 4.04 -4.42 7.72
C VAL A 57 3.17 -4.04 8.93
N GLY A 58 3.43 -4.61 10.11
CA GLY A 58 2.75 -4.27 11.36
C GLY A 58 2.95 -2.79 11.78
N GLN A 59 4.17 -2.27 11.63
CA GLN A 59 4.42 -0.84 11.84
C GLN A 59 3.70 0.01 10.78
N PHE A 60 3.60 -0.47 9.55
CA PHE A 60 2.89 0.23 8.49
C PHE A 60 1.38 0.29 8.76
N TYR A 61 0.78 -0.79 9.27
CA TYR A 61 -0.59 -0.80 9.79
C TYR A 61 -0.81 0.32 10.81
N PHE A 62 0.09 0.45 11.80
CA PHE A 62 -0.02 1.48 12.82
C PHE A 62 0.00 2.90 12.21
N LEU A 63 0.88 3.15 11.24
CA LEU A 63 0.95 4.44 10.55
C LEU A 63 -0.33 4.76 9.78
N ILE A 64 -0.88 3.80 9.04
CA ILE A 64 -2.12 4.00 8.28
C ILE A 64 -3.30 4.18 9.23
N ARG A 65 -3.45 3.37 10.29
CA ARG A 65 -4.51 3.54 11.30
C ARG A 65 -4.50 4.95 11.88
N LYS A 66 -3.32 5.47 12.22
CA LYS A 66 -3.17 6.84 12.73
C LYS A 66 -3.56 7.90 11.70
N ARG A 67 -3.28 7.67 10.41
CA ARG A 67 -3.62 8.58 9.30
C ARG A 67 -5.12 8.68 9.05
N ILE A 68 -5.84 7.56 9.11
CA ILE A 68 -7.30 7.53 8.94
C ILE A 68 -8.05 7.77 10.26
N HIS A 69 -7.35 8.10 11.36
CA HIS A 69 -7.92 8.28 12.70
C HIS A 69 -8.79 7.10 13.16
N LEU A 70 -8.40 5.87 12.78
CA LEU A 70 -9.16 4.68 13.11
C LEU A 70 -9.03 4.34 14.59
N ARG A 71 -10.15 3.98 15.22
CA ARG A 71 -10.17 3.64 16.64
C ARG A 71 -9.41 2.32 16.88
N PRO A 72 -8.83 2.11 18.08
CA PRO A 72 -8.10 0.89 18.40
C PRO A 72 -8.94 -0.39 18.26
N GLU A 73 -10.25 -0.31 18.52
CA GLU A 73 -11.20 -1.42 18.43
C GLU A 73 -11.61 -1.79 16.99
N ASP A 74 -11.49 -0.86 16.04
CA ASP A 74 -11.93 -1.09 14.67
C ASP A 74 -10.88 -1.90 13.90
N ALA A 75 -11.33 -2.86 13.08
CA ALA A 75 -10.43 -3.70 12.30
C ALA A 75 -9.87 -2.96 11.07
N LEU A 76 -8.64 -3.31 10.69
CA LEU A 76 -8.01 -2.87 9.46
C LEU A 76 -7.18 -4.01 8.89
N PHE A 77 -7.39 -4.32 7.62
CA PHE A 77 -6.69 -5.35 6.86
C PHE A 77 -6.09 -4.74 5.60
N PHE A 78 -4.83 -5.06 5.34
CA PHE A 78 -4.14 -4.79 4.10
C PHE A 78 -4.26 -5.97 3.16
N PHE A 79 -4.30 -5.67 1.87
CA PHE A 79 -4.23 -6.66 0.81
C PHE A 79 -3.19 -6.25 -0.22
N VAL A 80 -2.28 -7.17 -0.52
CA VAL A 80 -1.33 -7.10 -1.64
C VAL A 80 -1.59 -8.30 -2.51
N ASN A 81 -1.85 -8.10 -3.80
CA ASN A 81 -2.24 -9.19 -4.71
C ASN A 81 -3.43 -10.03 -4.18
N ASN A 82 -4.39 -9.38 -3.52
CA ASN A 82 -5.56 -9.97 -2.85
C ASN A 82 -5.26 -10.91 -1.66
N THR A 83 -4.02 -10.93 -1.14
CA THR A 83 -3.66 -11.68 0.07
C THR A 83 -3.28 -10.74 1.20
N ILE A 84 -3.51 -11.16 2.45
CA ILE A 84 -3.10 -10.39 3.63
C ILE A 84 -1.61 -10.63 3.86
N PRO A 85 -0.76 -9.59 3.81
CA PRO A 85 0.67 -9.76 4.02
C PRO A 85 0.97 -10.07 5.50
N PRO A 86 2.00 -10.90 5.79
CA PRO A 86 2.42 -11.19 7.15
C PRO A 86 2.92 -9.93 7.85
N THR A 87 2.43 -9.68 9.07
CA THR A 87 2.73 -8.45 9.84
C THR A 87 4.18 -8.35 10.29
N SER A 88 4.89 -9.47 10.39
CA SER A 88 6.31 -9.57 10.73
C SER A 88 7.25 -9.29 9.55
N ALA A 89 6.78 -9.39 8.31
CA ALA A 89 7.61 -9.08 7.14
C ALA A 89 7.93 -7.60 7.06
N THR A 90 9.04 -7.28 6.42
CA THR A 90 9.43 -5.89 6.12
C THR A 90 8.76 -5.41 4.84
N MET A 91 8.61 -4.10 4.69
CA MET A 91 8.09 -3.49 3.47
C MET A 91 9.01 -3.73 2.28
N GLY A 92 10.33 -3.87 2.51
CA GLY A 92 11.31 -4.25 1.51
C GLY A 92 11.07 -5.67 0.97
N GLN A 93 10.91 -6.65 1.86
CA GLN A 93 10.57 -8.03 1.48
C GLN A 93 9.24 -8.06 0.70
N LEU A 94 8.21 -7.38 1.22
CA LEU A 94 6.91 -7.32 0.58
C LEU A 94 6.99 -6.69 -0.83
N TYR A 95 7.84 -5.67 -1.00
CA TYR A 95 8.10 -5.05 -2.30
C TYR A 95 8.81 -6.00 -3.26
N GLU A 96 9.89 -6.66 -2.85
CA GLU A 96 10.63 -7.59 -3.72
C GLU A 96 9.71 -8.68 -4.28
N ASP A 97 8.85 -9.22 -3.43
CA ASP A 97 7.94 -10.32 -3.80
C ASP A 97 6.72 -9.87 -4.62
N ASN A 98 6.28 -8.60 -4.51
CA ASN A 98 4.96 -8.18 -5.00
C ASN A 98 4.88 -6.83 -5.71
N HIS A 99 5.99 -6.11 -5.89
CA HIS A 99 5.97 -4.88 -6.69
C HIS A 99 5.57 -5.17 -8.14
N GLU A 100 4.96 -4.19 -8.78
CA GLU A 100 4.58 -4.29 -10.18
C GLU A 100 5.66 -3.71 -11.10
N GLU A 101 5.53 -3.94 -12.41
CA GLU A 101 6.50 -3.51 -13.43
C GLU A 101 6.67 -1.98 -13.54
N ASP A 102 5.79 -1.22 -12.91
CA ASP A 102 5.90 0.23 -12.79
C ASP A 102 6.73 0.68 -11.57
N TYR A 103 7.32 -0.26 -10.84
CA TYR A 103 8.13 -0.08 -9.63
C TYR A 103 7.37 0.45 -8.42
N PHE A 104 6.06 0.25 -8.35
CA PHE A 104 5.26 0.52 -7.15
C PHE A 104 4.78 -0.77 -6.48
N LEU A 105 4.69 -0.75 -5.15
CA LEU A 105 3.92 -1.72 -4.38
C LEU A 105 2.49 -1.22 -4.20
N TYR A 106 1.51 -2.05 -4.51
CA TYR A 106 0.09 -1.71 -4.45
C TYR A 106 -0.58 -2.39 -3.26
N VAL A 107 -1.12 -1.57 -2.35
CA VAL A 107 -1.75 -2.02 -1.10
C VAL A 107 -3.20 -1.52 -1.06
N ALA A 108 -4.15 -2.44 -0.93
CA ALA A 108 -5.52 -2.10 -0.58
C ALA A 108 -5.71 -2.14 0.94
N TYR A 109 -6.59 -1.33 1.50
CA TYR A 109 -7.03 -1.49 2.90
C TYR A 109 -8.55 -1.61 3.04
N SER A 110 -9.00 -2.41 4.02
CA SER A 110 -10.41 -2.70 4.30
C SER A 110 -10.66 -2.97 5.80
N ASP A 111 -11.89 -2.82 6.27
CA ASP A 111 -12.36 -3.31 7.58
C ASP A 111 -12.72 -4.81 7.57
N GLU A 112 -12.82 -5.43 6.40
CA GLU A 112 -13.10 -6.86 6.25
C GLU A 112 -11.83 -7.67 5.93
N SER A 113 -11.69 -8.86 6.55
CA SER A 113 -10.54 -9.76 6.36
C SER A 113 -10.63 -10.61 5.08
N VAL A 114 -11.73 -10.51 4.33
CA VAL A 114 -11.93 -11.22 3.07
C VAL A 114 -12.11 -10.19 1.98
N TYR A 115 -11.25 -10.24 0.97
CA TYR A 115 -11.31 -9.30 -0.14
C TYR A 115 -12.36 -9.73 -1.17
N GLY A 116 -13.38 -8.88 -1.42
CA GLY A 116 -14.28 -9.02 -2.58
C GLY A 116 -15.66 -9.63 -2.34
N LYS A 117 -16.17 -9.69 -1.10
CA LYS A 117 -17.62 -9.89 -0.88
C LYS A 117 -18.42 -8.61 -1.09
#